data_AF-A0A0F9JSV2-F1
#
_entry.id   AF-A0A0F9JSV2-F1
#
_cell.length_a   1.000
_cell.length_b   1.000
_cell.length_c   1.000
_cell.angle_alpha   90.00
_cell.angle_beta   90.00
_cell.angle_gamma   90.00
#
_symmetry.space_group_name_H-M   'P 1'
#
loop_
_entity.id
_entity.type
_entity.pdbx_description
1 polymer ?
#
loop_
_entity_poly.entity_id
_entity_poly.type
_entity_poly.pdbx_seq_one_letter_code
_entity_poly.pdbx_strand_id
1 'polypeptide(L)'
;MTTIYLVTVGAYSDYRVVGVYDDKALAHRLSKSIDGNVEEHPLNPGADELNQGLAPWHVTMWLEDGIVLDAFTPPETPEDMQVSIRFLSGASPCIAGTAWARDKEHAIKIMNERRIMELARRQESPRETTT
;
A
#
# COMPACT_ATOMS: atom_id res chain seq x y z
N MET A 1 -16.88 0.12 5.63
CA MET A 1 -16.33 -0.42 4.37
C MET A 1 -16.97 -1.76 4.11
N THR A 2 -17.45 -2.00 2.89
CA THR A 2 -18.02 -3.29 2.49
C THR A 2 -16.89 -4.22 2.09
N THR A 3 -16.87 -5.43 2.64
CA THR A 3 -15.90 -6.48 2.29
C THR A 3 -16.50 -7.37 1.21
N ILE A 4 -15.68 -7.74 0.23
CA ILE A 4 -15.96 -8.79 -0.74
C ILE A 4 -15.06 -10.00 -0.48
N TYR A 5 -15.51 -11.14 -0.99
CA TYR A 5 -14.89 -12.44 -0.86
C TYR A 5 -14.57 -12.94 -2.26
N LEU A 6 -13.28 -12.99 -2.57
CA LEU A 6 -12.75 -13.53 -3.82
C LEU A 6 -12.51 -15.03 -3.63
N VAL A 7 -13.04 -15.84 -4.54
CA VAL A 7 -12.75 -17.28 -4.59
C VAL A 7 -11.70 -17.54 -5.66
N THR A 8 -10.56 -18.07 -5.26
CA THR A 8 -9.37 -18.23 -6.12
C THR A 8 -8.94 -19.68 -6.21
N VAL A 9 -8.38 -20.09 -7.35
CA VAL A 9 -7.86 -21.45 -7.58
C VAL A 9 -6.52 -21.35 -8.29
N GLY A 10 -5.63 -22.30 -8.01
CA GLY A 10 -4.27 -22.33 -8.57
C GLY A 10 -3.26 -21.56 -7.72
N ALA A 11 -2.02 -21.56 -8.16
CA ALA A 11 -0.91 -20.85 -7.55
C ALA A 11 0.04 -20.30 -8.62
N TYR A 12 0.50 -19.07 -8.43
CA TYR A 12 1.54 -18.43 -9.23
C TYR A 12 1.21 -18.30 -10.74
N SER A 13 1.40 -19.35 -11.54
CA SER A 13 1.22 -19.32 -13.00
C SER A 13 -0.17 -19.79 -13.49
N ASP A 14 -0.94 -20.49 -12.65
CA ASP A 14 -2.31 -20.92 -12.97
C ASP A 14 -3.38 -20.28 -12.06
N TYR A 15 -2.99 -19.24 -11.31
CA TYR A 15 -3.87 -18.46 -10.47
C TYR A 15 -5.01 -17.86 -11.28
N ARG A 16 -6.24 -18.10 -10.83
CA ARG A 16 -7.44 -17.50 -11.40
C ARG A 16 -8.47 -17.17 -10.34
N VAL A 17 -9.14 -16.04 -10.53
CA VAL A 17 -10.35 -15.67 -9.78
C VAL A 17 -11.54 -16.41 -10.41
N VAL A 18 -12.24 -17.19 -9.61
CA VAL A 18 -13.38 -18.03 -10.03
C VAL A 18 -14.72 -17.40 -9.65
N GLY A 19 -14.75 -16.56 -8.62
CA GLY A 19 -15.96 -15.85 -8.22
C GLY A 19 -15.69 -14.68 -7.28
N VAL A 20 -16.62 -13.73 -7.26
CA VAL A 20 -16.64 -12.57 -6.36
C VAL A 20 -17.98 -12.55 -5.64
N TYR A 21 -17.97 -12.47 -4.32
CA TYR A 21 -19.16 -12.52 -3.48
C TYR A 21 -19.16 -11.39 -2.45
N ASP A 22 -20.33 -10.89 -2.09
CA ASP A 22 -20.56 -10.03 -0.93
C ASP A 22 -20.93 -10.84 0.34
N ASP A 23 -21.28 -12.12 0.19
CA ASP A 23 -21.57 -13.07 1.26
C ASP A 23 -20.45 -14.12 1.42
N LYS A 24 -19.81 -14.12 2.60
CA LYS A 24 -18.76 -15.06 3.00
C LYS A 24 -19.19 -16.52 2.93
N ALA A 25 -20.44 -16.82 3.32
CA ALA A 25 -20.95 -18.20 3.36
C ALA A 25 -21.10 -18.77 1.94
N LEU A 26 -21.54 -17.96 0.98
CA LEU A 26 -21.63 -18.35 -0.42
C LEU A 26 -20.24 -18.57 -1.03
N ALA A 27 -19.28 -17.69 -0.74
CA ALA A 27 -17.89 -17.84 -1.18
C ALA A 27 -17.27 -19.15 -0.68
N HIS A 28 -17.40 -19.47 0.62
CA HIS A 28 -16.91 -20.72 1.17
C HIS A 28 -17.62 -21.96 0.61
N ARG A 29 -18.91 -21.86 0.30
CA ARG A 29 -19.65 -22.96 -0.34
C ARG A 29 -19.08 -23.29 -1.71
N LEU A 30 -18.78 -22.27 -2.53
CA LEU A 30 -18.14 -22.48 -3.82
C LEU A 30 -16.71 -23.01 -3.63
N SER A 31 -15.89 -22.36 -2.80
CA SER A 31 -14.49 -22.73 -2.54
C SER A 31 -14.36 -24.21 -2.19
N LYS A 32 -15.22 -24.75 -1.31
CA LYS A 32 -15.25 -26.18 -0.97
C LYS A 32 -15.55 -27.11 -2.14
N SER A 33 -16.35 -26.66 -3.10
CA SER A 33 -16.74 -27.49 -4.26
C SER A 33 -15.69 -27.55 -5.36
N ILE A 34 -14.79 -26.56 -5.42
CA ILE A 34 -13.77 -26.44 -6.47
C ILE A 34 -12.33 -26.55 -5.93
N ASP A 35 -12.18 -26.90 -4.65
CA ASP A 35 -10.91 -26.90 -3.93
C ASP A 35 -10.14 -25.56 -4.05
N GLY A 36 -10.88 -24.46 -3.87
CA GLY A 36 -10.37 -23.10 -3.98
C GLY A 36 -10.14 -22.42 -2.62
N ASN A 37 -9.44 -21.29 -2.64
CA ASN A 37 -9.22 -20.42 -1.49
C ASN A 37 -10.23 -19.27 -1.47
N VAL A 38 -10.48 -18.71 -0.28
CA VAL A 38 -11.28 -17.49 -0.11
C VAL A 38 -10.39 -16.39 0.43
N GLU A 39 -10.32 -15.28 -0.30
CA GLU A 39 -9.57 -14.08 0.04
C GLU A 39 -10.54 -12.95 0.37
N GLU A 40 -10.27 -12.21 1.45
CA GLU A 40 -11.09 -11.07 1.87
C GLU A 40 -10.47 -9.78 1.37
N HIS A 41 -11.27 -8.96 0.70
CA HIS A 41 -10.82 -7.71 0.10
C HIS A 41 -11.84 -6.60 0.32
N PRO A 42 -11.44 -5.33 0.48
CA PRO A 42 -12.39 -4.23 0.46
C PRO A 42 -13.03 -4.10 -0.93
N LEU A 43 -14.35 -3.82 -1.01
CA LEU A 43 -15.08 -3.73 -2.28
C LEU A 43 -14.53 -2.61 -3.19
N ASN A 44 -14.23 -1.45 -2.60
CA ASN A 44 -13.71 -0.29 -3.32
C ASN A 44 -12.65 0.42 -2.46
N PRO A 45 -11.43 -0.14 -2.35
CA PRO A 45 -10.35 0.55 -1.64
C PRO A 45 -10.12 1.93 -2.30
N GLY A 46 -10.05 2.98 -1.48
CA GLY A 46 -9.79 4.34 -1.99
C GLY A 46 -10.99 5.08 -2.61
N ALA A 47 -12.21 4.53 -2.54
CA ALA A 47 -13.38 5.18 -3.14
C ALA A 47 -13.67 6.57 -2.58
N ASP A 48 -13.48 6.76 -1.28
CA ASP A 48 -13.74 8.05 -0.62
C ASP A 48 -12.79 9.14 -1.14
N GLU A 49 -11.52 8.79 -1.36
CA GLU A 49 -10.50 9.69 -1.89
C GLU A 49 -10.71 9.98 -3.38
N LEU A 50 -11.08 8.96 -4.17
CA LEU A 50 -11.49 9.15 -5.57
C LEU A 50 -12.69 10.08 -5.69
N ASN A 51 -13.70 9.91 -4.82
CA ASN A 51 -14.88 10.79 -4.76
C ASN A 51 -14.53 12.23 -4.36
N GLN A 52 -13.42 12.43 -3.65
CA GLN A 52 -12.86 13.75 -3.33
C GLN A 52 -11.98 14.33 -4.45
N GLY A 53 -11.85 13.64 -5.59
CA GLY A 53 -11.00 14.06 -6.70
C GLY A 53 -9.50 13.90 -6.44
N LEU A 54 -9.12 13.01 -5.52
CA LEU A 54 -7.72 12.66 -5.27
C LEU A 54 -7.31 11.48 -6.17
N ALA A 55 -6.03 11.43 -6.51
CA ALA A 55 -5.40 10.31 -7.20
C ALA A 55 -4.35 9.67 -6.29
N PRO A 56 -4.04 8.37 -6.47
CA PRO A 56 -2.94 7.75 -5.76
C PRO A 56 -1.62 8.23 -6.36
N TRP A 57 -0.67 8.57 -5.49
CA TRP A 57 0.69 8.94 -5.88
C TRP A 57 1.68 8.09 -5.10
N HIS A 58 2.68 7.56 -5.79
CA HIS A 58 3.87 6.98 -5.19
C HIS A 58 4.97 8.03 -5.19
N VAL A 59 5.63 8.23 -4.05
CA VAL A 59 6.76 9.15 -3.93
C VAL A 59 7.92 8.45 -3.23
N THR A 60 9.10 8.60 -3.80
CA THR A 60 10.37 8.22 -3.19
C THR A 60 11.22 9.47 -2.99
N MET A 61 11.77 9.66 -1.79
CA MET A 61 12.68 10.76 -1.47
C MET A 61 13.78 10.31 -0.50
N TRP A 62 14.92 10.99 -0.53
CA TRP A 62 15.99 10.72 0.44
C TRP A 62 15.51 11.05 1.85
N LEU A 63 15.88 10.19 2.81
CA LEU A 63 15.45 10.36 4.20
C LEU A 63 16.10 11.60 4.84
N GLU A 64 17.36 11.86 4.51
CA GLU A 64 18.19 12.92 5.12
C GLU A 64 17.74 14.33 4.72
N ASP A 65 17.74 14.66 3.43
CA ASP A 65 17.49 16.01 2.93
C ASP A 65 16.09 16.21 2.33
N GLY A 66 15.35 15.13 2.08
CA GLY A 66 14.01 15.18 1.49
C GLY A 66 14.00 15.46 -0.01
N ILE A 67 15.16 15.37 -0.69
CA ILE A 67 15.21 15.48 -2.15
C ILE A 67 14.39 14.34 -2.76
N VAL A 68 13.46 14.72 -3.64
CA VAL A 68 12.57 13.79 -4.34
C VAL A 68 13.36 13.07 -5.42
N LEU A 69 13.35 11.74 -5.35
CA LEU A 69 13.95 10.85 -6.34
C LEU A 69 12.97 10.52 -7.46
N ASP A 70 11.72 10.24 -7.09
CA ASP A 70 10.67 9.90 -8.04
C ASP A 70 9.29 10.21 -7.45
N ALA A 71 8.35 10.57 -8.32
CA ALA A 71 6.95 10.79 -7.96
C ALA A 71 6.03 10.56 -9.17
N PHE A 72 5.19 9.53 -9.09
CA PHE A 72 4.31 9.09 -10.18
C PHE A 72 2.98 8.53 -9.66
N THR A 73 1.97 8.48 -10.52
CA THR A 73 0.72 7.77 -10.26
C THR A 73 0.90 6.29 -10.60
N PRO A 74 0.83 5.36 -9.63
CA PRO A 74 0.98 3.94 -9.91
C PRO A 74 -0.15 3.45 -10.83
N PRO A 75 0.10 2.41 -11.65
CA PRO A 75 -0.93 1.82 -12.51
C PRO A 75 -2.03 1.12 -11.70
N GLU A 76 -1.76 0.80 -10.43
CA GLU A 76 -2.65 0.10 -9.52
C GLU A 76 -2.98 0.99 -8.32
N THR A 77 -4.23 0.96 -7.87
CA THR A 77 -4.62 1.59 -6.60
C THR A 77 -3.99 0.79 -5.46
N PRO A 78 -3.20 1.42 -4.57
CA PRO A 78 -2.61 0.70 -3.45
C PRO A 78 -3.74 0.13 -2.58
N GLU A 79 -3.77 -1.19 -2.38
CA GLU A 79 -4.68 -1.83 -1.42
C GLU A 79 -4.41 -1.30 0.00
N ASP A 80 -3.13 -1.04 0.30
CA ASP A 80 -2.67 -0.40 1.54
C ASP A 80 -1.73 0.77 1.26
N MET A 81 -1.95 1.90 1.95
CA MET A 81 -1.02 3.02 1.96
C MET A 81 0.16 2.76 2.88
N GLN A 82 1.12 1.95 2.41
CA GLN A 82 2.32 1.65 3.18
C GLN A 82 3.45 2.64 2.88
N VAL A 83 4.13 3.07 3.94
CA VAL A 83 5.41 3.77 3.87
C VAL A 83 6.49 2.80 4.27
N SER A 84 7.51 2.69 3.43
CA SER A 84 8.65 1.82 3.60
C SER A 84 9.94 2.63 3.56
N ILE A 85 10.90 2.26 4.40
CA ILE A 85 12.26 2.76 4.29
C ILE A 85 13.02 1.76 3.44
N ARG A 86 13.65 2.24 2.37
CA ARG A 86 14.41 1.42 1.45
C ARG A 86 15.88 1.84 1.50
N PHE A 87 16.75 0.84 1.41
CA PHE A 87 18.17 1.05 1.18
C PHE A 87 18.42 0.73 -0.29
N LEU A 88 18.63 1.76 -1.10
CA LEU A 88 19.17 1.56 -2.43
C LEU A 88 20.61 1.08 -2.25
N SER A 89 20.98 -0.02 -2.93
CA SER A 89 22.24 -0.74 -2.68
C SER A 89 23.45 0.22 -2.63
N GLY A 90 24.09 0.31 -1.45
CA GLY A 90 25.26 1.17 -1.22
C GLY A 90 24.98 2.68 -1.06
N ALA A 91 23.72 3.12 -1.07
CA ALA A 91 23.33 4.52 -0.95
C ALA A 91 22.68 4.84 0.42
N SER A 92 22.51 6.15 0.68
CA SER A 92 21.76 6.67 1.83
C SER A 92 20.34 6.08 1.88
N PRO A 93 19.71 5.99 3.07
CA PRO A 93 18.34 5.51 3.17
C PRO A 93 17.37 6.47 2.46
N CYS A 94 16.39 5.91 1.75
CA CYS A 94 15.25 6.65 1.21
C CYS A 94 13.95 6.19 1.86
N ILE A 95 12.96 7.07 1.85
CA ILE A 95 11.59 6.77 2.23
C ILE A 95 10.74 6.72 0.97
N ALA A 96 9.96 5.66 0.83
CA ALA A 96 9.09 5.41 -0.31
C ALA A 96 7.70 5.02 0.19
N GLY A 97 6.66 5.62 -0.35
CA GLY A 97 5.30 5.30 0.06
C GLY A 97 4.25 5.90 -0.87
N THR A 98 2.99 5.57 -0.59
CA THR A 98 1.84 6.02 -1.37
C THR A 98 0.96 6.99 -0.59
N ALA A 99 0.41 7.99 -1.27
CA ALA A 99 -0.48 8.99 -0.69
C ALA A 99 -1.59 9.37 -1.67
N TRP A 100 -2.78 9.67 -1.16
CA TRP A 100 -3.87 10.25 -1.93
C TRP A 100 -3.63 11.76 -2.02
N ALA A 101 -3.55 12.28 -3.24
CA ALA A 101 -3.27 13.70 -3.46
C ALA A 101 -3.94 14.19 -4.74
N ARG A 102 -4.17 15.51 -4.79
CA ARG A 102 -4.77 16.17 -5.97
C ARG A 102 -3.78 16.25 -7.14
N ASP A 103 -2.50 16.39 -6.81
CA ASP A 103 -1.40 16.60 -7.74
C ASP A 103 -0.07 16.13 -7.12
N LYS A 104 0.99 16.20 -7.92
CA LYS A 104 2.34 15.77 -7.56
C LYS A 104 2.89 16.52 -6.35
N GLU A 105 2.71 17.84 -6.32
CA GLU A 105 3.20 18.74 -5.28
C GLU A 105 2.55 18.43 -3.93
N HIS A 106 1.23 18.20 -3.93
CA HIS A 106 0.50 17.78 -2.75
C HIS A 106 0.98 16.42 -2.23
N ALA A 107 1.25 15.45 -3.12
CA ALA A 107 1.79 14.15 -2.74
C ALA A 107 3.18 14.26 -2.09
N ILE A 108 4.08 15.05 -2.69
CA ILE A 108 5.43 15.30 -2.15
C ILE A 108 5.34 15.91 -0.76
N LYS A 109 4.43 16.87 -0.55
CA LYS A 109 4.23 17.49 0.76
C LYS A 109 3.82 16.46 1.82
N ILE A 110 2.81 15.65 1.55
CA ILE A 110 2.35 14.58 2.45
C ILE A 110 3.51 13.65 2.80
N MET A 111 4.29 13.22 1.80
CA MET A 111 5.40 12.29 2.01
C MET A 111 6.56 12.93 2.77
N ASN A 112 6.81 14.22 2.61
CA ASN A 112 7.80 14.93 3.41
C ASN A 112 7.36 15.07 4.88
N GLU A 113 6.07 15.26 5.16
CA GLU A 113 5.55 15.21 6.53
C GLU A 113 5.77 13.83 7.16
N ARG A 114 5.51 12.75 6.42
CA ARG A 114 5.78 11.38 6.86
C ARG A 114 7.28 11.10 7.07
N ARG A 115 8.15 11.67 6.22
CA ARG A 115 9.61 11.63 6.39
C ARG A 115 10.05 12.22 7.72
N ILE A 116 9.52 13.39 8.07
CA ILE A 116 9.83 14.08 9.33
C ILE A 116 9.37 13.25 10.54
N MET A 117 8.18 12.65 10.48
CA MET A 117 7.69 11.76 11.55
C MET A 117 8.61 10.55 11.75
N GLU A 118 9.09 9.94 10.67
CA GLU A 118 9.99 8.77 10.78
C GLU A 118 11.39 9.16 11.30
N LEU A 119 11.89 10.34 10.92
CA LEU A 119 13.12 10.89 11.50
C LEU A 119 12.98 11.11 13.01
N ALA A 120 11.85 11.68 13.45
CA ALA A 120 11.57 11.89 14.88
C ALA A 120 11.50 10.56 15.63
N ARG A 121 10.75 9.58 15.12
CA ARG A 121 10.62 8.23 15.72
C ARG A 121 11.96 7.55 15.93
N ARG A 122 12.90 7.73 15.00
CA ARG A 122 14.26 7.17 15.09
C ARG A 122 15.15 7.86 16.13
N GLN A 123 14.94 9.14 16.39
CA GLN A 123 15.66 9.88 17.43
C GLN A 123 15.18 9.48 18.83
N GLU A 124 13.90 9.13 18.97
CA GLU A 124 13.29 8.68 20.24
C GLU A 124 13.57 7.21 20.58
N SER A 125 14.10 6.42 19.63
CA SER A 125 14.54 5.03 19.84
C SER A 125 16.08 4.93 19.82
N PRO A 126 16.81 5.50 20.80
CA PRO A 126 18.23 5.24 20.90
C PRO A 126 18.41 3.74 21.14
N ARG A 127 19.20 3.11 20.26
CA ARG A 127 19.62 1.70 20.43
C ARG A 127 20.04 1.50 21.88
N GLU A 128 19.41 0.58 22.58
CA GLU A 128 19.98 0.00 23.80
C GLU A 128 21.37 -0.53 23.42
N THR A 129 22.40 0.25 23.72
CA THR A 129 23.79 -0.19 23.68
C THR A 129 23.95 -1.18 24.82
N THR A 130 23.74 -2.46 24.52
CA THR A 130 24.20 -3.56 25.35
C THR A 130 25.70 -3.43 25.51
N THR A 131 26.12 -3.11 26.73
CA THR A 131 27.52 -3.08 27.17
C THR A 131 27.98 -4.50 27.47
#